data_AF-A0AB33JPV5-F1
#
_entry.id   AF-A0AB33JPV5-F1
#
_cell.length_a   1.000
_cell.length_b   1.000
_cell.length_c   1.000
_cell.angle_alpha   90.00
_cell.angle_beta   90.00
_cell.angle_gamma   90.00
#
_symmetry.space_group_name_H-M   'P 1'
#
loop_
_entity.id
_entity.type
_entity.pdbx_description
1 polymer ?
#
loop_
_entity_poly.entity_id
_entity_poly.type
_entity_poly.pdbx_seq_one_letter_code
_entity_poly.pdbx_strand_id
1 'polypeptide(L)'
;MDWITDHVFKPYPELPIFLTIAIGFLVGKIRYRSIGLGAVTGCLVAGLFTGWVTDVSVNGTVKSVFFIMFLFALGYKVGPQFFRGLRKDGLPQVTVTVVVCVTGLLVCWGVAEMLGYGPGLGAGLLGGALTQSAVIGVAQDAIGNIQGLGRDQVTEQQNLVPVAYAVTYPLGTILCAVLLANIAPRLLRSDLAADSRALAIELDAPEADPDLAEGYYEVVLRAYTVAGGGLAGRTIDDIESQQREQGRRIYLTRVRRAGEILDHTQQTVIRQGDVVAVSALRHDLVDFDPARQIGPESDDAGLLGYRTEHLHVVVSAKEYLGRTVAQVRREPFMVGVFVDRIYRSGAEFPLPALHRAGVRRHPGADQRRHRHDLGRPRHLPRRLHRHPVAYRGRGADLALHLGRRADHGSGLRLDPG
;
A
#
# COMPACT_ATOMS: atom_id res chain seq x y z
N MET A 1 -5.26 -36.22 29.19
CA MET A 1 -5.13 -35.70 27.82
C MET A 1 -5.68 -36.70 26.82
N ASP A 2 -5.47 -38.00 27.06
CA ASP A 2 -5.88 -39.11 26.18
C ASP A 2 -7.37 -39.13 25.85
N TRP A 3 -8.28 -38.79 26.79
CA TRP A 3 -9.72 -38.75 26.48
C TRP A 3 -10.07 -37.74 25.38
N ILE A 4 -9.55 -36.52 25.45
CA ILE A 4 -9.82 -35.47 24.45
C ILE A 4 -9.20 -35.86 23.11
N THR A 5 -7.96 -36.34 23.13
CA THR A 5 -7.27 -36.78 21.92
C THR A 5 -8.01 -37.93 21.24
N ASP A 6 -8.41 -38.96 21.99
CA ASP A 6 -9.01 -40.17 21.44
C ASP A 6 -10.48 -40.03 21.07
N HIS A 7 -11.26 -39.22 21.82
CA HIS A 7 -12.71 -39.10 21.61
C HIS A 7 -13.13 -37.81 20.88
N VAL A 8 -12.25 -36.82 20.78
CA VAL A 8 -12.57 -35.53 20.12
C VAL A 8 -11.66 -35.28 18.93
N PHE A 9 -10.33 -35.34 19.09
CA PHE A 9 -9.42 -34.94 18.01
C PHE A 9 -9.16 -36.02 16.94
N LYS A 10 -9.09 -37.30 17.32
CA LYS A 10 -8.96 -38.40 16.33
C LYS A 10 -10.21 -38.56 15.44
N PRO A 11 -11.45 -38.46 15.96
CA PRO A 11 -12.65 -38.51 15.11
C PRO A 11 -12.84 -37.26 14.24
N TYR A 12 -12.36 -36.10 14.71
CA TYR A 12 -12.54 -34.80 14.06
C TYR A 12 -11.18 -34.08 13.87
N PRO A 13 -10.33 -34.53 12.92
CA PRO A 13 -8.98 -33.99 12.69
C PRO A 13 -8.96 -32.53 12.23
N GLU A 14 -10.09 -31.96 11.84
CA GLU A 14 -10.26 -30.54 11.54
C GLU A 14 -10.19 -29.64 12.79
N LEU A 15 -10.60 -30.13 13.97
CA LEU A 15 -10.56 -29.39 15.22
C LEU A 15 -9.14 -28.99 15.64
N PRO A 16 -8.13 -29.88 15.66
CA PRO A 16 -6.76 -29.49 15.98
C PRO A 16 -6.18 -28.52 14.93
N ILE A 17 -6.64 -28.55 13.68
CA ILE A 17 -6.22 -27.57 12.65
C ILE A 17 -6.76 -26.18 13.00
N PHE A 18 -8.06 -26.04 13.32
CA PHE A 18 -8.63 -24.76 13.72
C PHE A 18 -8.03 -24.25 15.04
N LEU A 19 -7.77 -25.15 15.99
CA LEU A 19 -7.10 -24.82 17.23
C LEU A 19 -5.67 -24.30 16.98
N THR A 20 -4.93 -24.96 16.09
CA THR A 20 -3.60 -24.52 15.66
C THR A 20 -3.64 -23.10 15.08
N ILE A 21 -4.63 -22.79 14.24
CA ILE A 21 -4.81 -21.45 13.67
C ILE A 21 -5.13 -20.45 14.78
N ALA A 22 -6.08 -20.74 15.66
CA ALA A 22 -6.48 -19.84 16.73
C ALA A 22 -5.31 -19.51 17.68
N ILE A 23 -4.61 -20.53 18.16
CA ILE A 23 -3.41 -20.37 19.01
C ILE A 23 -2.31 -19.66 18.22
N GLY A 24 -2.09 -20.04 16.96
CA GLY A 24 -1.05 -19.48 16.11
C GLY A 24 -1.22 -17.98 15.86
N PHE A 25 -2.45 -17.51 15.61
CA PHE A 25 -2.74 -16.09 15.49
C PHE A 25 -2.59 -15.35 16.82
N LEU A 26 -2.96 -15.97 17.94
CA LEU A 26 -2.77 -15.38 19.27
C LEU A 26 -1.28 -15.23 19.61
N VAL A 27 -0.49 -16.28 19.41
CA VAL A 27 0.96 -16.29 19.60
C VAL A 27 1.63 -15.33 18.61
N GLY A 28 1.18 -15.28 17.36
CA GLY A 28 1.73 -14.40 16.34
C GLY A 28 1.52 -12.90 16.63
N LYS A 29 0.53 -12.55 17.45
CA LYS A 29 0.32 -11.17 17.96
C LYS A 29 1.28 -10.80 19.08
N ILE A 30 1.97 -11.76 19.70
CA ILE A 30 2.96 -11.48 20.73
C ILE A 30 4.11 -10.71 20.08
N ARG A 31 4.36 -9.51 20.60
CA ARG A 31 5.46 -8.64 20.19
C ARG A 31 6.43 -8.51 21.34
N TYR A 32 7.72 -8.72 21.05
CA TYR A 32 8.79 -8.42 21.98
C TYR A 32 9.61 -7.26 21.43
N ARG A 33 9.51 -6.09 22.08
CA ARG A 33 10.03 -4.81 21.56
C ARG A 33 9.52 -4.54 20.12
N SER A 34 10.42 -4.23 19.19
CA SER A 34 10.09 -3.91 17.79
C SER A 34 9.90 -5.16 16.91
N ILE A 35 10.07 -6.37 17.44
CA ILE A 35 10.00 -7.60 16.66
C ILE A 35 8.71 -8.34 17.02
N GLY A 36 7.81 -8.46 16.05
CA GLY A 36 6.64 -9.33 16.15
C GLY A 36 6.95 -10.71 15.60
N LEU A 37 6.45 -11.76 16.26
CA LEU A 37 6.57 -13.14 15.75
C LEU A 37 5.86 -13.30 14.40
N GLY A 38 4.69 -12.66 14.26
CA GLY A 38 3.87 -12.74 13.06
C GLY A 38 3.00 -14.00 13.02
N ALA A 39 1.90 -13.93 12.28
CA ALA A 39 0.90 -15.00 12.23
C ALA A 39 1.47 -16.32 11.70
N VAL A 40 2.34 -16.27 10.68
CA VAL A 40 2.95 -17.49 10.09
C VAL A 40 3.81 -18.23 11.11
N THR A 41 4.75 -17.53 11.75
CA THR A 41 5.62 -18.08 12.80
C THR A 41 4.80 -18.65 13.95
N GLY A 42 3.78 -17.92 14.40
CA GLY A 42 2.88 -18.37 15.47
C GLY A 42 2.15 -19.65 15.09
N CYS A 43 1.59 -19.75 13.87
CA CYS A 43 0.93 -20.96 13.38
C CYS A 43 1.88 -22.16 13.22
N LEU A 44 3.14 -21.94 12.85
CA LEU A 44 4.13 -23.02 12.75
C LEU A 44 4.49 -23.59 14.14
N VAL A 45 4.74 -22.72 15.12
CA VAL A 45 5.02 -23.15 16.51
C VAL A 45 3.80 -23.81 17.13
N ALA A 46 2.61 -23.23 16.94
CA ALA A 46 1.36 -23.82 17.40
C ALA A 46 1.11 -25.18 16.75
N GLY A 47 1.39 -25.32 15.45
CA GLY A 47 1.19 -26.59 14.72
C GLY A 47 2.14 -27.69 15.19
N LEU A 48 3.40 -27.34 15.49
CA LEU A 48 4.34 -28.28 16.08
C LEU A 48 3.89 -28.72 17.48
N PHE A 49 3.44 -27.78 18.30
CA PHE A 49 2.95 -28.06 19.65
C PHE A 49 1.67 -28.89 19.64
N THR A 50 0.66 -28.50 18.85
CA THR A 50 -0.61 -29.22 18.73
C THR A 50 -0.38 -30.60 18.14
N GLY A 51 0.44 -30.73 17.09
CA GLY A 51 0.79 -32.03 16.52
C GLY A 51 1.50 -32.96 17.51
N TRP A 52 2.40 -32.43 18.33
CA TRP A 52 3.07 -33.17 19.39
C TRP A 52 2.11 -33.62 20.51
N VAL A 53 1.12 -32.81 20.87
CA VAL A 53 0.15 -33.11 21.95
C VAL A 53 -0.97 -34.04 21.50
N THR A 54 -1.45 -33.92 20.25
CA THR A 54 -2.63 -34.66 19.79
C THR A 54 -2.30 -35.91 18.98
N ASP A 55 -1.10 -36.02 18.40
CA ASP A 55 -0.70 -37.16 17.55
C ASP A 55 -1.75 -37.53 16.48
N VAL A 56 -2.49 -36.53 15.99
CA VAL A 56 -3.52 -36.74 14.97
C VAL A 56 -2.87 -36.68 13.59
N SER A 57 -2.92 -37.80 12.88
CA SER A 57 -2.48 -37.86 11.49
C SER A 57 -3.47 -37.12 10.58
N VAL A 58 -3.00 -36.07 9.91
CA VAL A 58 -3.79 -35.37 8.88
C VAL A 58 -3.64 -36.10 7.54
N ASN A 59 -4.75 -36.32 6.83
CA ASN A 59 -4.75 -36.97 5.54
C ASN A 59 -3.87 -36.22 4.51
N GLY A 60 -3.03 -36.94 3.76
CA GLY A 60 -2.11 -36.37 2.77
C GLY A 60 -2.79 -35.54 1.67
N THR A 61 -4.02 -35.89 1.29
CA THR A 61 -4.82 -35.11 0.35
C THR A 61 -5.17 -33.74 0.92
N VAL A 62 -5.57 -33.66 2.20
CA VAL A 62 -5.87 -32.40 2.87
C VAL A 62 -4.63 -31.50 2.91
N LYS A 63 -3.49 -32.07 3.31
CA LYS A 63 -2.18 -31.37 3.28
C LYS A 63 -1.87 -30.80 1.90
N SER A 64 -2.05 -31.60 0.85
CA SER A 64 -1.78 -31.21 -0.54
C SER A 64 -2.71 -30.10 -1.03
N VAL A 65 -4.01 -30.20 -0.73
CA VAL A 65 -5.00 -29.16 -1.12
C VAL A 65 -4.67 -27.82 -0.47
N PHE A 66 -4.41 -27.77 0.83
CA PHE A 66 -4.06 -26.53 1.52
C PHE A 66 -2.72 -25.95 1.01
N PHE A 67 -1.74 -26.82 0.75
CA PHE A 67 -0.45 -26.38 0.21
C PHE A 67 -0.55 -25.80 -1.21
N ILE A 68 -1.31 -26.46 -2.10
CA ILE A 68 -1.54 -25.97 -3.47
C ILE A 68 -2.33 -24.66 -3.45
N MET A 69 -3.37 -24.55 -2.62
CA MET A 69 -4.14 -23.31 -2.46
C MET A 69 -3.25 -22.16 -1.96
N PHE A 70 -2.34 -22.44 -1.01
CA PHE A 70 -1.34 -21.48 -0.55
C PHE A 70 -0.41 -21.04 -1.70
N LEU A 71 0.14 -21.99 -2.48
CA LEU A 71 1.02 -21.69 -3.60
C LEU A 71 0.31 -20.88 -4.70
N PHE A 72 -0.96 -21.20 -4.97
CA PHE A 72 -1.81 -20.45 -5.89
C PHE A 72 -2.03 -19.01 -5.42
N ALA A 73 -2.41 -18.81 -4.16
CA ALA A 73 -2.60 -17.48 -3.59
C ALA A 73 -1.31 -16.65 -3.61
N LEU A 74 -0.16 -17.28 -3.31
CA LEU A 74 1.15 -16.65 -3.40
C LEU A 74 1.48 -16.23 -4.84
N GLY A 75 1.24 -17.12 -5.80
CA GLY A 75 1.45 -16.85 -7.22
C GLY A 75 0.60 -15.68 -7.74
N TYR A 76 -0.69 -15.64 -7.38
CA TYR A 76 -1.58 -14.56 -7.77
C TYR A 76 -1.17 -13.21 -7.15
N LYS A 77 -0.79 -13.21 -5.86
CA LYS A 77 -0.38 -12.00 -5.14
C LYS A 77 0.95 -11.42 -5.65
N VAL A 78 1.94 -12.28 -5.90
CA VAL A 78 3.32 -11.86 -6.22
C VAL A 78 3.57 -11.75 -7.74
N GLY A 79 2.79 -12.44 -8.56
CA GLY A 79 2.98 -12.51 -10.03
C GLY A 79 3.08 -11.13 -10.71
N PRO A 80 2.08 -10.25 -10.59
CA PRO A 80 2.14 -8.92 -11.22
C PRO A 80 3.33 -8.08 -10.74
N GLN A 81 3.75 -8.24 -9.48
CA GLN A 81 4.86 -7.50 -8.88
C GLN A 81 6.21 -7.99 -9.43
N PHE A 82 6.37 -9.30 -9.61
CA PHE A 82 7.55 -9.92 -10.22
C PHE A 82 7.80 -9.40 -11.65
N PHE A 83 6.79 -9.45 -12.53
CA PHE A 83 6.94 -8.98 -13.92
C PHE A 83 7.22 -7.48 -14.03
N ARG A 84 6.70 -6.67 -13.10
CA ARG A 84 7.00 -5.24 -13.04
C ARG A 84 8.43 -4.97 -12.58
N GLY A 85 8.92 -5.71 -11.58
CA GLY A 85 10.31 -5.61 -11.13
C GLY A 85 11.30 -5.94 -12.24
N LEU A 86 11.02 -6.99 -13.01
CA LEU A 86 11.88 -7.40 -14.13
C LEU A 86 11.99 -6.36 -15.24
N ARG A 87 10.95 -5.53 -15.45
CA ARG A 87 10.90 -4.51 -16.52
C ARG A 87 11.69 -3.24 -16.22
N LYS A 88 11.86 -2.86 -14.95
CA LYS A 88 12.49 -1.59 -14.57
C LYS A 88 13.97 -1.77 -14.20
N ASP A 89 14.29 -2.85 -13.47
CA ASP A 89 15.64 -3.14 -12.93
C ASP A 89 15.93 -4.65 -12.89
N GLY A 90 15.43 -5.40 -13.89
CA GLY A 90 15.40 -6.86 -13.82
C GLY A 90 16.76 -7.56 -13.78
N LEU A 91 17.76 -7.02 -14.47
CA LEU A 91 19.06 -7.70 -14.58
C LEU A 91 19.83 -7.69 -13.24
N PRO A 92 19.99 -6.56 -12.53
CA PRO A 92 20.54 -6.57 -11.16
C PRO A 92 19.74 -7.46 -10.20
N GLN A 93 18.40 -7.42 -10.29
CA GLN A 93 17.53 -8.24 -9.43
C GLN A 93 17.76 -9.74 -9.66
N VAL A 94 17.89 -10.18 -10.92
CA VAL A 94 18.17 -11.59 -11.26
C VAL A 94 19.54 -12.01 -10.73
N THR A 95 20.57 -11.17 -10.88
CA THR A 95 21.91 -11.47 -10.35
C THR A 95 21.88 -11.66 -8.84
N VAL A 96 21.23 -10.76 -8.10
CA VAL A 96 21.08 -10.90 -6.64
C VAL A 96 20.30 -12.17 -6.28
N THR A 97 19.22 -12.48 -6.98
CA THR A 97 18.45 -13.72 -6.77
C THR A 97 19.32 -14.96 -6.96
N VAL A 98 20.09 -15.04 -8.05
CA VAL A 98 20.97 -16.19 -8.33
C VAL A 98 22.01 -16.33 -7.22
N VAL A 99 22.67 -15.22 -6.82
CA VAL A 99 23.65 -15.24 -5.73
C VAL A 99 23.01 -15.77 -4.45
N VAL A 100 21.89 -15.20 -4.02
CA VAL A 100 21.21 -15.61 -2.77
C VAL A 100 20.76 -17.06 -2.82
N CYS A 101 20.17 -17.51 -3.93
CA CYS A 101 19.73 -18.90 -4.10
C CYS A 101 20.90 -19.88 -4.04
N VAL A 102 22.00 -19.60 -4.75
CA VAL A 102 23.19 -20.47 -4.77
C VAL A 102 23.88 -20.47 -3.41
N THR A 103 24.11 -19.30 -2.81
CA THR A 103 24.76 -19.23 -1.49
C THR A 103 23.90 -19.88 -0.41
N GLY A 104 22.58 -19.64 -0.44
CA GLY A 104 21.65 -20.23 0.52
C GLY A 104 21.61 -21.75 0.40
N LEU A 105 21.55 -22.28 -0.83
CA LEU A 105 21.61 -23.71 -1.09
C LEU A 105 22.92 -24.33 -0.61
N LEU A 106 24.07 -23.76 -0.98
CA LEU A 106 25.38 -24.30 -0.60
C LEU A 106 25.59 -24.29 0.91
N VAL A 107 25.19 -23.21 1.60
CA VAL A 107 25.31 -23.12 3.06
C VAL A 107 24.38 -24.14 3.73
N CYS A 108 23.11 -24.22 3.33
CA CYS A 108 22.17 -25.16 3.94
C CYS A 108 22.56 -26.62 3.65
N TRP A 109 23.02 -26.91 2.44
CA TRP A 109 23.52 -28.23 2.07
C TRP A 109 24.77 -28.60 2.88
N GLY A 110 25.76 -27.70 2.95
CA GLY A 110 26.97 -27.94 3.75
C GLY A 110 26.67 -28.18 5.23
N VAL A 111 25.76 -27.40 5.83
CA VAL A 111 25.32 -27.59 7.22
C VAL A 111 24.55 -28.91 7.38
N ALA A 112 23.69 -29.27 6.43
CA ALA A 112 22.96 -30.53 6.47
C ALA A 112 23.91 -31.73 6.44
N GLU A 113 24.92 -31.72 5.56
CA GLU A 113 25.94 -32.77 5.49
C GLU A 113 26.80 -32.82 6.77
N MET A 114 27.23 -31.67 7.30
CA MET A 114 28.02 -31.59 8.54
C MET A 114 27.28 -32.17 9.75
N LEU A 115 25.96 -32.03 9.80
CA LEU A 115 25.10 -32.52 10.88
C LEU A 115 24.53 -33.92 10.60
N GLY A 116 24.83 -34.52 9.45
CA GLY A 116 24.30 -35.83 9.06
C GLY A 116 22.79 -35.83 8.82
N TYR A 117 22.22 -34.71 8.37
CA TYR A 117 20.79 -34.61 8.10
C TYR A 117 20.41 -35.32 6.80
N GLY A 118 19.41 -36.21 6.90
CA GLY A 118 18.79 -36.83 5.73
C GLY A 118 18.03 -35.82 4.84
N PRO A 119 17.54 -36.27 3.67
CA PRO A 119 16.93 -35.40 2.67
C PRO A 119 15.70 -34.64 3.20
N GLY A 120 14.94 -35.23 4.12
CA GLY A 120 13.79 -34.58 4.75
C GLY A 120 14.19 -33.37 5.62
N LEU A 121 15.08 -33.60 6.59
CA LEU A 121 15.55 -32.54 7.49
C LEU A 121 16.37 -31.47 6.76
N GLY A 122 17.23 -31.87 5.82
CA GLY A 122 18.04 -30.94 5.01
C GLY A 122 17.18 -30.03 4.15
N ALA A 123 16.17 -30.56 3.47
CA ALA A 123 15.25 -29.76 2.68
C ALA A 123 14.36 -28.84 3.56
N GLY A 124 13.92 -29.33 4.72
CA GLY A 124 13.17 -28.51 5.68
C GLY A 124 14.01 -27.37 6.26
N LEU A 125 15.30 -27.61 6.55
CA LEU A 125 16.26 -26.58 6.96
C LEU A 125 16.40 -25.51 5.88
N LEU A 126 16.62 -25.90 4.62
CA LEU A 126 16.70 -24.97 3.48
C LEU A 126 15.44 -24.10 3.38
N GLY A 127 14.26 -24.74 3.42
CA GLY A 127 12.98 -24.05 3.30
C GLY A 127 12.74 -23.08 4.46
N GLY A 128 12.96 -23.51 5.70
CA GLY A 128 12.68 -22.67 6.86
C GLY A 128 13.73 -21.56 7.06
N ALA A 129 15.03 -21.88 6.94
CA ALA A 129 16.09 -20.89 7.08
C ALA A 129 16.00 -19.76 6.03
N LEU A 130 15.62 -20.10 4.79
CA LEU A 130 15.41 -19.11 3.72
C LEU A 130 13.99 -18.56 3.68
N THR A 131 13.11 -18.98 4.59
CA THR A 131 11.68 -18.60 4.60
C THR A 131 10.96 -18.89 3.27
N GLN A 132 11.39 -19.94 2.57
CA GLN A 132 10.89 -20.37 1.27
C GLN A 132 9.96 -21.58 1.41
N SER A 133 8.66 -21.32 1.59
CA SER A 133 7.64 -22.36 1.73
C SER A 133 7.49 -23.25 0.49
N ALA A 134 7.81 -22.75 -0.70
CA ALA A 134 7.77 -23.52 -1.96
C ALA A 134 8.70 -24.74 -1.94
N VAL A 135 9.78 -24.70 -1.13
CA VAL A 135 10.71 -25.83 -0.97
C VAL A 135 9.99 -27.06 -0.42
N ILE A 136 8.96 -26.91 0.41
CA ILE A 136 8.24 -28.04 1.02
C ILE A 136 7.65 -28.96 -0.06
N GLY A 137 6.98 -28.39 -1.06
CA GLY A 137 6.35 -29.16 -2.14
C GLY A 137 7.39 -29.80 -3.06
N VAL A 138 8.35 -29.01 -3.54
CA VAL A 138 9.40 -29.52 -4.44
C VAL A 138 10.24 -30.60 -3.78
N ALA A 139 10.56 -30.45 -2.48
CA ALA A 139 11.28 -31.45 -1.73
C ALA A 139 10.46 -32.72 -1.50
N GLN A 140 9.15 -32.60 -1.23
CA GLN A 140 8.28 -33.77 -1.08
C GLN A 140 8.21 -34.58 -2.38
N ASP A 141 8.07 -33.91 -3.52
CA ASP A 141 8.09 -34.56 -4.83
C ASP A 141 9.46 -35.19 -5.12
N ALA A 142 10.55 -34.47 -4.84
CA ALA A 142 11.91 -34.99 -5.05
C ALA A 142 12.19 -36.23 -4.19
N ILE A 143 11.84 -36.20 -2.90
CA ILE A 143 11.99 -37.32 -1.97
C ILE A 143 11.18 -38.54 -2.43
N GLY A 144 9.97 -38.31 -2.95
CA GLY A 144 9.11 -39.37 -3.49
C GLY A 144 9.73 -40.12 -4.68
N ASN A 145 10.69 -39.51 -5.36
CA ASN A 145 11.36 -40.06 -6.55
C ASN A 145 12.79 -40.56 -6.27
N ILE A 146 13.24 -40.56 -5.01
CA ILE A 146 14.56 -41.09 -4.65
C ILE A 146 14.55 -42.62 -4.82
N GLN A 147 15.41 -43.11 -5.72
CA GLN A 147 15.59 -44.55 -5.93
C GLN A 147 16.25 -45.19 -4.71
N GLY A 148 15.76 -46.36 -4.31
CA GLY A 148 16.34 -47.15 -3.21
C GLY A 148 15.75 -46.88 -1.82
N LEU A 149 14.83 -45.93 -1.67
CA LEU A 149 14.04 -45.78 -0.43
C LEU A 149 12.77 -46.63 -0.48
N GLY A 150 12.47 -47.33 0.62
CA GLY A 150 11.17 -47.97 0.81
C GLY A 150 10.04 -46.94 0.97
N ARG A 151 8.78 -47.35 0.73
CA ARG A 151 7.61 -46.45 0.85
C ARG A 151 7.48 -45.79 2.23
N ASP A 152 7.80 -46.53 3.28
CA ASP A 152 7.72 -46.04 4.66
C ASP A 152 8.82 -45.00 4.92
N GLN A 153 10.04 -45.23 4.41
CA GLN A 153 11.15 -44.28 4.51
C GLN A 153 10.87 -42.99 3.73
N VAL A 154 10.28 -43.10 2.53
CA VAL A 154 9.84 -41.93 1.76
C VAL A 154 8.85 -41.10 2.56
N THR A 155 7.84 -41.76 3.15
CA THR A 155 6.79 -41.09 3.94
C THR A 155 7.39 -40.41 5.17
N GLU A 156 8.29 -41.09 5.88
CA GLU A 156 9.03 -40.53 7.02
C GLU A 156 9.81 -39.28 6.61
N GLN A 157 10.63 -39.35 5.55
CA GLN A 157 11.40 -38.21 5.08
C GLN A 157 10.51 -37.04 4.63
N GLN A 158 9.40 -37.31 3.94
CA GLN A 158 8.43 -36.28 3.54
C GLN A 158 7.74 -35.59 4.73
N ASN A 159 7.58 -36.30 5.85
CA ASN A 159 7.04 -35.75 7.10
C ASN A 159 8.07 -34.94 7.88
N LEU A 160 9.36 -35.24 7.75
CA LEU A 160 10.44 -34.46 8.36
C LEU A 160 10.61 -33.07 7.72
N VAL A 161 10.30 -32.91 6.42
CA VAL A 161 10.40 -31.61 5.72
C VAL A 161 9.62 -30.49 6.41
N PRO A 162 8.28 -30.59 6.62
CA PRO A 162 7.52 -29.54 7.27
C PRO A 162 7.91 -29.35 8.75
N VAL A 163 8.40 -30.38 9.43
CA VAL A 163 8.86 -30.29 10.83
C VAL A 163 10.13 -29.42 10.91
N ALA A 164 11.16 -29.72 10.13
CA ALA A 164 12.39 -28.93 10.09
C ALA A 164 12.12 -27.50 9.59
N TYR A 165 11.21 -27.33 8.63
CA TYR A 165 10.73 -26.01 8.20
C TYR A 165 10.12 -25.22 9.36
N ALA A 166 9.20 -25.82 10.12
CA ALA A 166 8.51 -25.16 11.23
C ALA A 166 9.45 -24.72 12.36
N VAL A 167 10.51 -25.49 12.62
CA VAL A 167 11.52 -25.17 13.64
C VAL A 167 12.49 -24.08 13.17
N THR A 168 12.92 -24.12 11.90
CA THR A 168 13.95 -23.21 11.39
C THR A 168 13.39 -21.89 10.87
N TYR A 169 12.12 -21.83 10.47
CA TYR A 169 11.46 -20.61 9.98
C TYR A 169 11.42 -19.45 11.00
N PRO A 170 11.04 -19.67 12.29
CA PRO A 170 11.11 -18.61 13.31
C PRO A 170 12.52 -18.04 13.46
N LEU A 171 13.53 -18.93 13.47
CA LEU A 171 14.93 -18.53 13.57
C LEU A 171 15.37 -17.73 12.35
N GLY A 172 15.06 -18.19 11.14
CA GLY A 172 15.35 -17.46 9.90
C GLY A 172 14.74 -16.06 9.91
N THR A 173 13.48 -15.94 10.31
CA THR A 173 12.76 -14.65 10.39
C THR A 173 13.39 -13.71 11.42
N ILE A 174 13.62 -14.19 12.65
CA ILE A 174 14.15 -13.38 13.75
C ILE A 174 15.60 -12.99 13.48
N LEU A 175 16.45 -13.93 13.06
CA LEU A 175 17.86 -13.67 12.78
C LEU A 175 18.04 -12.73 11.59
N CYS A 176 17.24 -12.89 10.53
CA CYS A 176 17.25 -11.97 9.40
C CYS A 176 16.82 -10.57 9.83
N ALA A 177 15.75 -10.43 10.61
CA ALA A 177 15.31 -9.14 11.14
C ALA A 177 16.39 -8.47 12.00
N VAL A 178 17.02 -9.21 12.90
CA VAL A 178 18.12 -8.71 13.75
C VAL A 178 19.33 -8.31 12.89
N LEU A 179 19.70 -9.12 11.91
CA LEU A 179 20.81 -8.86 11.01
C LEU A 179 20.57 -7.60 10.18
N LEU A 180 19.40 -7.46 9.57
CA LEU A 180 19.06 -6.30 8.74
C LEU A 180 18.84 -5.02 9.54
N ALA A 181 18.26 -5.11 10.74
CA ALA A 181 18.01 -3.92 11.57
C ALA A 181 19.28 -3.43 12.31
N ASN A 182 20.17 -4.33 12.71
CA ASN A 182 21.29 -3.98 13.59
C ASN A 182 22.67 -4.14 12.96
N ILE A 183 22.89 -5.19 12.15
CA ILE A 183 24.22 -5.54 11.65
C ILE A 183 24.46 -4.89 10.28
N ALA A 184 23.51 -5.04 9.35
CA ALA A 184 23.62 -4.52 7.99
C ALA A 184 23.85 -3.00 7.93
N PRO A 185 23.19 -2.14 8.73
CA PRO A 185 23.42 -0.69 8.69
C PRO A 185 24.83 -0.33 9.16
N ARG A 186 25.34 -1.05 10.17
CA ARG A 186 26.71 -0.88 10.67
C ARG A 186 27.74 -1.32 9.63
N LEU A 187 27.48 -2.44 8.95
CA LEU A 187 28.35 -2.95 7.88
C LEU A 187 28.37 -2.02 6.66
N LEU A 188 27.21 -1.48 6.29
CA LEU A 188 27.04 -0.55 5.17
C LEU A 188 27.36 0.90 5.53
N ARG A 189 27.65 1.20 6.80
CA ARG A 189 27.88 2.56 7.33
C ARG A 189 26.74 3.53 6.99
N SER A 190 25.50 3.05 7.00
CA SER A 190 24.29 3.83 6.73
C SER A 190 23.53 4.09 8.03
N ASP A 191 22.94 5.28 8.13
CA ASP A 191 21.98 5.63 9.17
C ASP A 191 20.56 5.41 8.63
N LEU A 192 19.95 4.27 9.00
CA LEU A 192 18.59 3.92 8.61
C LEU A 192 17.57 5.01 8.94
N ALA A 193 17.74 5.74 10.04
CA ALA A 193 16.81 6.79 10.44
C ALA A 193 16.99 8.05 9.58
N ALA A 194 18.22 8.37 9.16
CA ALA A 194 18.46 9.44 8.21
C ALA A 194 17.94 9.07 6.80
N ASP A 195 18.24 7.86 6.33
CA ASP A 195 17.83 7.38 5.01
C ASP A 195 16.29 7.26 4.90
N SER A 196 15.63 6.75 5.94
CA SER A 196 14.16 6.70 6.02
C SER A 196 13.54 8.10 6.00
N ARG A 197 14.12 9.07 6.72
CA ARG A 197 13.66 10.47 6.68
C ARG A 197 13.88 11.12 5.32
N ALA A 198 15.03 10.89 4.69
CA ALA A 198 15.31 11.39 3.34
C ALA A 198 14.32 10.83 2.32
N LEU A 199 14.02 9.54 2.41
CA LEU A 199 13.04 8.87 1.55
C LEU A 199 11.61 9.36 1.84
N ALA A 200 11.25 9.57 3.10
CA ALA A 200 9.95 10.14 3.48
C ALA A 200 9.75 11.55 2.90
N ILE A 201 10.80 12.38 2.88
CA ILE A 201 10.79 13.69 2.24
C ILE A 201 10.67 13.56 0.72
N GLU A 202 11.42 12.63 0.10
CA GLU A 202 11.32 12.38 -1.34
C GLU A 202 9.93 11.92 -1.77
N LEU A 203 9.28 11.10 -0.93
CA LEU A 203 7.94 10.57 -1.17
C LEU A 203 6.83 11.50 -0.69
N ASP A 204 7.14 12.62 -0.01
CA ASP A 204 6.16 13.46 0.71
C ASP A 204 5.22 12.63 1.61
N ALA A 205 5.77 11.63 2.30
CA ALA A 205 5.02 10.77 3.21
C ALA A 205 4.56 11.58 4.43
N PRO A 206 3.29 11.46 4.87
CA PRO A 206 2.80 12.14 6.06
C PRO A 206 3.55 11.65 7.32
N GLU A 207 3.75 12.55 8.29
CA GLU A 207 4.24 12.14 9.60
C GLU A 207 3.17 11.29 10.28
N ALA A 208 3.48 10.02 10.55
CA ALA A 208 2.55 9.05 11.10
C ALA A 208 2.41 9.23 12.62
N ASP A 209 1.77 10.32 13.06
CA ASP A 209 1.25 10.42 14.42
C ASP A 209 -0.27 10.22 14.40
N PRO A 210 -0.77 9.07 14.87
CA PRO A 210 -2.20 8.75 14.85
C PRO A 210 -3.05 9.65 15.76
N ASP A 211 -2.43 10.37 16.71
CA ASP A 211 -3.13 11.30 17.61
C ASP A 211 -3.14 12.75 17.07
N LEU A 212 -2.34 13.06 16.05
CA LEU A 212 -2.33 14.35 15.38
C LEU A 212 -3.25 14.30 14.15
N ALA A 213 -4.50 14.71 14.33
CA ALA A 213 -5.35 15.04 13.19
C ALA A 213 -4.92 16.39 12.60
N GLU A 214 -4.62 16.41 11.30
CA GLU A 214 -4.32 17.65 10.60
C GLU A 214 -5.59 18.53 10.57
N GLY A 215 -5.58 19.65 11.29
CA GLY A 215 -6.70 20.61 11.32
C GLY A 215 -6.86 21.42 10.03
N TYR A 216 -6.00 21.17 9.03
CA TYR A 216 -6.03 21.81 7.73
C TYR A 216 -6.91 21.00 6.77
N TYR A 217 -8.04 21.59 6.38
CA TYR A 217 -8.90 21.04 5.32
C TYR A 217 -8.52 21.68 3.98
N GLU A 218 -7.98 20.87 3.06
CA GLU A 218 -7.61 21.33 1.73
C GLU A 218 -8.83 21.72 0.90
N VAL A 219 -9.91 20.95 1.01
CA VAL A 219 -11.20 21.22 0.38
C VAL A 219 -12.13 21.82 1.42
N VAL A 220 -12.69 23.00 1.11
CA VAL A 220 -13.63 23.69 1.96
C VAL A 220 -14.97 23.82 1.26
N LEU A 221 -16.03 23.82 2.07
CA LEU A 221 -17.38 24.17 1.66
C LEU A 221 -17.84 25.34 2.51
N ARG A 222 -18.28 26.41 1.87
CA ARG A 222 -18.76 27.65 2.50
C ARG A 222 -19.99 28.17 1.79
N ALA A 223 -20.87 28.88 2.48
CA ALA A 223 -22.06 29.47 1.88
C ALA A 223 -21.96 31.00 1.92
N TYR A 224 -22.40 31.66 0.87
CA TYR A 224 -22.31 33.12 0.71
C TYR A 224 -23.63 33.68 0.20
N THR A 225 -24.03 34.83 0.75
CA THR A 225 -25.20 35.57 0.27
C THR A 225 -24.79 36.50 -0.85
N VAL A 226 -25.47 36.41 -2.00
CA VAL A 226 -25.17 37.20 -3.20
C VAL A 226 -25.64 38.64 -3.01
N ALA A 227 -24.72 39.54 -2.65
CA ALA A 227 -25.00 40.96 -2.39
C ALA A 227 -25.06 41.83 -3.68
N GLY A 228 -24.44 41.36 -4.78
CA GLY A 228 -24.46 42.00 -6.10
C GLY A 228 -23.05 42.14 -6.73
N GLY A 229 -22.98 42.27 -8.06
CA GLY A 229 -21.79 42.75 -8.79
C GLY A 229 -20.83 41.71 -9.40
N GLY A 230 -20.65 40.52 -8.82
CA GLY A 230 -19.69 39.52 -9.36
C GLY A 230 -20.33 38.29 -10.04
N LEU A 231 -21.38 37.73 -9.41
CA LEU A 231 -22.05 36.49 -9.88
C LEU A 231 -23.48 36.72 -10.39
N ALA A 232 -24.14 37.80 -9.97
CA ALA A 232 -25.54 38.04 -10.29
C ALA A 232 -25.72 38.20 -11.81
N GLY A 233 -26.67 37.47 -12.40
CA GLY A 233 -26.96 37.47 -13.82
C GLY A 233 -26.14 36.47 -14.65
N ARG A 234 -25.23 35.71 -14.04
CA ARG A 234 -24.41 34.69 -14.71
C ARG A 234 -24.92 33.28 -14.40
N THR A 235 -24.68 32.35 -15.32
CA THR A 235 -24.95 30.93 -15.07
C THR A 235 -23.86 30.33 -14.17
N ILE A 236 -24.18 29.20 -13.53
CA ILE A 236 -23.17 28.42 -12.79
C ILE A 236 -22.00 28.05 -13.71
N ASP A 237 -22.29 27.60 -14.95
CA ASP A 237 -21.25 27.21 -15.91
C ASP A 237 -20.30 28.36 -16.27
N ASP A 238 -20.84 29.57 -16.49
CA ASP A 238 -20.03 30.75 -16.79
C ASP A 238 -19.06 31.08 -15.65
N ILE A 239 -19.50 30.90 -14.41
CA ILE A 239 -18.69 31.21 -13.22
C ILE A 239 -17.61 30.15 -13.04
N GLU A 240 -17.98 28.87 -13.07
CA GLU A 240 -17.06 27.74 -12.91
C GLU A 240 -16.02 27.69 -14.05
N SER A 241 -16.45 27.95 -15.29
CA SER A 241 -15.56 27.98 -16.45
C SER A 241 -14.54 29.12 -16.36
N GLN A 242 -14.95 30.32 -15.94
CA GLN A 242 -14.01 31.44 -15.74
C GLN A 242 -12.98 31.13 -14.65
N GLN A 243 -13.42 30.55 -13.51
CA GLN A 243 -12.48 30.18 -12.44
C GLN A 243 -11.51 29.11 -12.92
N ARG A 244 -11.99 28.12 -13.69
CA ARG A 244 -11.15 27.09 -14.29
C ARG A 244 -10.10 27.67 -15.25
N GLU A 245 -10.45 28.67 -16.06
CA GLU A 245 -9.50 29.38 -16.94
C GLU A 245 -8.42 30.12 -16.16
N GLN A 246 -8.76 30.64 -14.98
CA GLN A 246 -7.82 31.25 -14.03
C GLN A 246 -7.03 30.22 -13.22
N GLY A 247 -7.22 28.93 -13.50
CA GLY A 247 -6.54 27.82 -12.81
C GLY A 247 -7.12 27.47 -11.44
N ARG A 248 -8.24 28.08 -11.05
CA ARG A 248 -8.90 27.90 -9.75
C ARG A 248 -9.95 26.80 -9.82
N ARG A 249 -10.06 25.98 -8.76
CA ARG A 249 -11.07 24.92 -8.63
C ARG A 249 -12.16 25.35 -7.66
N ILE A 250 -13.10 26.13 -8.17
CA ILE A 250 -14.23 26.67 -7.42
C ILE A 250 -15.51 26.20 -8.10
N TYR A 251 -16.41 25.58 -7.32
CA TYR A 251 -17.65 25.00 -7.80
C TYR A 251 -18.83 25.47 -6.94
N LEU A 252 -19.95 25.80 -7.59
CA LEU A 252 -21.18 26.22 -6.94
C LEU A 252 -22.07 25.00 -6.73
N THR A 253 -22.09 24.43 -5.53
CA THR A 253 -22.72 23.13 -5.30
C THR A 253 -24.23 23.21 -5.16
N ARG A 254 -24.75 24.23 -4.47
CA ARG A 254 -26.18 24.44 -4.21
C ARG A 254 -26.52 25.92 -4.17
N VAL A 255 -27.75 26.23 -4.55
CA VAL A 255 -28.30 27.59 -4.51
C VAL A 255 -29.62 27.54 -3.74
N ARG A 256 -29.76 28.40 -2.73
CA ARG A 256 -31.03 28.67 -2.07
C ARG A 256 -31.59 29.98 -2.58
N ARG A 257 -32.85 29.97 -3.02
CA ARG A 257 -33.58 31.16 -3.44
C ARG A 257 -34.92 31.20 -2.72
N ALA A 258 -35.23 32.33 -2.08
CA ALA A 258 -36.50 32.53 -1.36
C ALA A 258 -36.86 31.39 -0.38
N GLY A 259 -35.86 30.80 0.28
CA GLY A 259 -36.04 29.72 1.26
C GLY A 259 -35.94 28.30 0.68
N GLU A 260 -36.06 28.12 -0.63
CA GLU A 260 -36.01 26.81 -1.28
C GLU A 260 -34.62 26.51 -1.87
N ILE A 261 -34.16 25.27 -1.73
CA ILE A 261 -32.93 24.79 -2.37
C ILE A 261 -33.29 24.38 -3.79
N LEU A 262 -32.67 25.04 -4.76
CA LEU A 262 -32.88 24.76 -6.18
C LEU A 262 -32.12 23.50 -6.60
N ASP A 263 -32.67 22.79 -7.58
CA ASP A 263 -31.93 21.77 -8.30
C ASP A 263 -30.70 22.39 -8.96
N HIS A 264 -29.55 21.78 -8.72
CA HIS A 264 -28.30 22.25 -9.30
C HIS A 264 -28.27 21.86 -10.77
N THR A 265 -28.32 22.87 -11.64
CA THR A 265 -28.06 22.71 -13.08
C THR A 265 -27.02 23.74 -13.50
N GLN A 266 -26.17 23.38 -14.47
CA GLN A 266 -25.15 24.29 -15.00
C GLN A 266 -25.75 25.56 -15.63
N GLN A 267 -27.01 25.50 -16.06
CA GLN A 267 -27.78 26.62 -16.63
C GLN A 267 -28.45 27.52 -15.58
N THR A 268 -28.39 27.18 -14.30
CA THR A 268 -29.02 27.96 -13.23
C THR A 268 -28.38 29.36 -13.17
N VAL A 269 -29.18 30.40 -13.41
CA VAL A 269 -28.74 31.80 -13.31
C VAL A 269 -28.80 32.27 -11.86
N ILE A 270 -27.68 32.76 -11.35
CA ILE A 270 -27.55 33.30 -9.99
C ILE A 270 -28.19 34.69 -9.93
N ARG A 271 -29.00 34.96 -8.90
CA ARG A 271 -29.66 36.25 -8.69
C ARG A 271 -29.18 36.88 -7.38
N GLN A 272 -29.33 38.19 -7.31
CA GLN A 272 -29.10 38.94 -6.08
C GLN A 272 -30.06 38.42 -5.00
N GLY A 273 -29.55 38.23 -3.78
CA GLY A 273 -30.31 37.67 -2.65
C GLY A 273 -30.29 36.14 -2.56
N ASP A 274 -29.72 35.43 -3.53
CA ASP A 274 -29.49 33.99 -3.40
C ASP A 274 -28.43 33.69 -2.34
N VAL A 275 -28.51 32.52 -1.70
CA VAL A 275 -27.42 31.96 -0.89
C VAL A 275 -26.80 30.81 -1.67
N VAL A 276 -25.50 30.89 -1.95
CA VAL A 276 -24.78 29.90 -2.76
C VAL A 276 -23.76 29.15 -1.92
N ALA A 277 -23.77 27.83 -2.00
CA ALA A 277 -22.72 26.98 -1.46
C ALA A 277 -21.57 26.86 -2.46
N VAL A 278 -20.36 27.13 -2.01
CA VAL A 278 -19.12 27.13 -2.78
C VAL A 278 -18.21 26.04 -2.23
N SER A 279 -17.88 25.06 -3.07
CA SER A 279 -16.86 24.06 -2.79
C SER A 279 -15.59 24.41 -3.55
N ALA A 280 -14.47 24.51 -2.83
CA ALA A 280 -13.22 24.93 -3.44
C ALA A 280 -12.01 24.37 -2.68
N LEU A 281 -10.83 24.42 -3.33
CA LEU A 281 -9.58 24.37 -2.58
C LEU A 281 -9.47 25.63 -1.72
N ARG A 282 -9.00 25.49 -0.48
CA ARG A 282 -8.94 26.61 0.48
C ARG A 282 -8.17 27.81 -0.07
N HIS A 283 -7.04 27.59 -0.73
CA HIS A 283 -6.25 28.68 -1.32
C HIS A 283 -6.98 29.35 -2.50
N ASP A 284 -7.63 28.58 -3.37
CA ASP A 284 -8.40 29.11 -4.50
C ASP A 284 -9.54 29.99 -4.01
N LEU A 285 -10.22 29.58 -2.92
CA LEU A 285 -11.29 30.38 -2.32
C LEU A 285 -10.75 31.69 -1.75
N VAL A 286 -9.58 31.67 -1.11
CA VAL A 286 -8.93 32.89 -0.59
C VAL A 286 -8.53 33.82 -1.74
N ASP A 287 -7.90 33.29 -2.80
CA ASP A 287 -7.49 34.07 -3.97
C ASP A 287 -8.67 34.64 -4.77
N PHE A 288 -9.81 33.96 -4.72
CA PHE A 288 -11.06 34.41 -5.34
C PHE A 288 -11.69 35.61 -4.62
N ASP A 289 -11.48 35.73 -3.31
CA ASP A 289 -12.09 36.76 -2.44
C ASP A 289 -13.64 36.78 -2.53
N PRO A 290 -14.32 35.75 -2.00
CA PRO A 290 -15.77 35.61 -2.11
C PRO A 290 -16.53 36.73 -1.39
N ALA A 291 -15.94 37.35 -0.36
CA ALA A 291 -16.54 38.48 0.34
C ALA A 291 -16.77 39.67 -0.61
N ARG A 292 -15.81 39.89 -1.53
CA ARG A 292 -15.90 40.95 -2.53
C ARG A 292 -16.70 40.55 -3.77
N GLN A 293 -16.60 39.29 -4.20
CA GLN A 293 -17.20 38.85 -5.47
C GLN A 293 -18.63 38.35 -5.34
N ILE A 294 -18.96 37.72 -4.21
CA ILE A 294 -20.29 37.17 -3.91
C ILE A 294 -21.01 38.07 -2.91
N GLY A 295 -20.40 38.26 -1.73
CA GLY A 295 -20.98 38.96 -0.59
C GLY A 295 -20.67 38.26 0.73
N PRO A 296 -21.38 38.60 1.82
CA PRO A 296 -21.09 38.09 3.14
C PRO A 296 -21.27 36.56 3.24
N GLU A 297 -20.39 35.93 4.01
CA GLU A 297 -20.51 34.51 4.35
C GLU A 297 -21.77 34.29 5.20
N SER A 298 -22.45 33.19 4.94
CA SER A 298 -23.70 32.79 5.59
C SER A 298 -23.54 31.39 6.17
N ASP A 299 -24.00 31.20 7.40
CA ASP A 299 -24.02 29.89 8.05
C ASP A 299 -25.36 29.18 7.77
N ASP A 300 -25.49 28.63 6.55
CA ASP A 300 -26.69 27.92 6.10
C ASP A 300 -26.48 26.40 6.18
N ALA A 301 -26.87 25.80 7.31
CA ALA A 301 -26.74 24.37 7.56
C ALA A 301 -27.44 23.48 6.51
N GLY A 302 -28.51 23.97 5.85
CA GLY A 302 -29.21 23.20 4.81
C GLY A 302 -28.43 23.14 3.49
N LEU A 303 -27.70 24.21 3.18
CA LEU A 303 -26.77 24.26 2.05
C LEU A 303 -25.46 23.53 2.34
N LEU A 304 -24.95 23.65 3.57
CA LEU A 304 -23.67 23.10 3.99
C LEU A 304 -23.74 21.61 4.38
N GLY A 305 -24.90 21.13 4.83
CA GLY A 305 -25.11 19.76 5.28
C GLY A 305 -25.27 18.72 4.16
N TYR A 306 -24.57 18.86 3.03
CA TYR A 306 -24.63 17.85 1.97
C TYR A 306 -23.72 16.65 2.27
N ARG A 307 -24.14 15.46 1.84
CA ARG A 307 -23.35 14.24 2.00
C ARG A 307 -22.33 14.12 0.89
N THR A 308 -21.06 14.08 1.25
CA THR A 308 -19.96 13.62 0.38
C THR A 308 -19.93 12.10 0.40
N GLU A 309 -19.65 11.50 -0.76
CA GLU A 309 -19.42 10.06 -0.90
C GLU A 309 -17.96 9.82 -1.24
N HIS A 310 -17.35 8.84 -0.57
CA HIS A 310 -16.02 8.37 -0.90
C HIS A 310 -16.14 7.18 -1.87
N LEU A 311 -15.68 7.36 -3.10
CA LEU A 311 -15.72 6.35 -4.15
C LEU A 311 -14.32 5.74 -4.36
N HIS A 312 -14.26 4.43 -4.51
CA HIS A 312 -13.08 3.75 -5.04
C HIS A 312 -13.19 3.68 -6.56
N VAL A 313 -12.31 4.38 -7.27
CA VAL A 313 -12.32 4.47 -8.74
C VAL A 313 -11.06 3.84 -9.29
N VAL A 314 -11.19 2.79 -10.09
CA VAL A 314 -10.06 2.17 -10.79
C VAL A 314 -9.92 2.79 -12.18
N VAL A 315 -8.77 3.41 -12.46
CA VAL A 315 -8.45 3.93 -13.79
C VAL A 315 -8.00 2.76 -14.67
N SER A 316 -8.91 2.24 -15.49
CA SER A 316 -8.65 1.15 -16.45
C SER A 316 -8.40 1.66 -17.88
N ALA A 317 -8.94 2.84 -18.22
CA ALA A 317 -8.87 3.38 -19.57
C ALA A 317 -7.44 3.81 -19.97
N LYS A 318 -6.95 3.23 -21.07
CA LYS A 318 -5.56 3.40 -21.56
C LYS A 318 -5.18 4.86 -21.83
N GLU A 319 -6.14 5.72 -22.10
CA GLU A 319 -5.93 7.15 -22.37
C GLU A 319 -5.48 7.95 -21.14
N TYR A 320 -5.86 7.52 -19.93
CA TYR A 320 -5.46 8.15 -18.67
C TYR A 320 -4.24 7.46 -18.04
N LEU A 321 -3.91 6.24 -18.46
CA LEU A 321 -2.73 5.52 -17.99
C LEU A 321 -1.44 6.26 -18.40
N GLY A 322 -0.63 6.60 -17.41
CA GLY A 322 0.63 7.33 -17.61
C GLY A 322 0.49 8.86 -17.61
N ARG A 323 -0.74 9.39 -17.50
CA ARG A 323 -0.95 10.80 -17.19
C ARG A 323 -0.63 11.09 -15.73
N THR A 324 -0.18 12.30 -15.45
CA THR A 324 0.00 12.77 -14.08
C THR A 324 -1.36 13.05 -13.45
N VAL A 325 -1.45 12.97 -12.12
CA VAL A 325 -2.66 13.34 -11.38
C VAL A 325 -3.08 14.77 -11.71
N ALA A 326 -2.12 15.68 -11.89
CA ALA A 326 -2.38 17.06 -12.32
C ALA A 326 -3.05 17.15 -13.71
N GLN A 327 -2.70 16.26 -14.65
CA GLN A 327 -3.34 16.20 -15.96
C GLN A 327 -4.75 15.62 -15.87
N VAL A 328 -4.94 14.53 -15.12
CA VAL A 328 -6.27 13.91 -14.93
C VAL A 328 -7.22 14.87 -14.23
N ARG A 329 -6.75 15.63 -13.23
CA ARG A 329 -7.54 16.66 -12.52
C ARG A 329 -8.10 17.76 -13.42
N ARG A 330 -7.59 17.94 -14.64
CA ARG A 330 -8.08 18.94 -15.61
C ARG A 330 -9.21 18.40 -16.50
N GLU A 331 -9.53 17.11 -16.41
CA GLU A 331 -10.57 16.51 -17.22
C GLU A 331 -11.98 16.99 -16.80
N PRO A 332 -12.94 17.09 -17.75
CA PRO A 332 -14.29 17.58 -17.45
C PRO A 332 -15.02 16.78 -16.36
N PHE A 333 -14.78 15.46 -16.26
CA PHE A 333 -15.41 14.61 -15.25
C PHE A 333 -14.84 14.81 -13.83
N MET A 334 -13.75 15.56 -13.67
CA MET A 334 -13.14 15.86 -12.36
C MET A 334 -13.75 17.10 -11.69
N VAL A 335 -14.78 17.71 -12.30
CA VAL A 335 -15.57 18.80 -11.71
C VAL A 335 -16.26 18.31 -10.43
N GLY A 336 -16.05 19.01 -9.32
CA GLY A 336 -16.59 18.61 -8.00
C GLY A 336 -16.01 17.31 -7.44
N VAL A 337 -14.94 16.78 -8.05
CA VAL A 337 -14.27 15.55 -7.61
C VAL A 337 -12.89 15.88 -7.05
N PHE A 338 -12.64 15.42 -5.83
CA PHE A 338 -11.38 15.60 -5.14
C PHE A 338 -10.71 14.24 -4.92
N VAL A 339 -9.43 14.15 -5.27
CA VAL A 339 -8.62 12.95 -5.03
C VAL A 339 -8.13 12.99 -3.59
N ASP A 340 -8.67 12.11 -2.76
CA ASP A 340 -8.32 11.97 -1.34
C ASP A 340 -7.08 11.09 -1.18
N ARG A 341 -7.07 9.92 -1.83
CA ARG A 341 -5.98 8.94 -1.74
C ARG A 341 -5.70 8.27 -3.07
N ILE A 342 -4.46 7.84 -3.25
CA ILE A 342 -4.03 7.06 -4.41
C ILE A 342 -3.52 5.73 -3.94
N TYR A 343 -4.02 4.64 -4.52
CA TYR A 343 -3.51 3.31 -4.30
C TYR A 343 -2.82 2.79 -5.55
N ARG A 344 -1.66 2.18 -5.35
CA ARG A 344 -0.92 1.49 -6.40
C ARG A 344 -0.58 0.08 -5.92
N SER A 345 -1.16 -0.92 -6.58
CA SER A 345 -0.91 -2.34 -6.24
C SER A 345 -1.19 -2.66 -4.76
N GLY A 346 -2.26 -2.09 -4.20
CA GLY A 346 -2.69 -2.31 -2.82
C GLY A 346 -1.94 -1.49 -1.75
N ALA A 347 -0.90 -0.74 -2.12
CA ALA A 347 -0.23 0.19 -1.23
C ALA A 347 -0.74 1.62 -1.49
N GLU A 348 -1.00 2.37 -0.41
CA GLU A 348 -1.27 3.80 -0.50
C GLU A 348 -0.01 4.54 -0.93
N PHE A 349 -0.16 5.38 -1.95
CA PHE A 349 0.88 6.27 -2.43
C PHE A 349 0.60 7.67 -1.85
N PRO A 350 1.59 8.28 -1.18
CA PRO A 350 1.44 9.63 -0.68
C PRO A 350 1.12 10.58 -1.82
N LEU A 351 0.07 11.37 -1.63
CA LEU A 351 -0.26 12.49 -2.49
C LEU A 351 0.58 13.66 -2.04
N PRO A 352 1.42 14.25 -2.92
CA PRO A 352 2.13 15.44 -2.55
C PRO A 352 1.11 16.53 -2.23
N ALA A 353 1.16 17.09 -1.02
CA ALA A 353 0.36 18.25 -0.70
C ALA A 353 0.82 19.37 -1.65
N LEU A 354 -0.08 19.89 -2.48
CA LEU A 354 0.21 20.90 -3.51
C LEU A 354 0.93 22.15 -2.96
N HIS A 355 0.95 22.35 -1.64
CA HIS A 355 1.50 23.53 -0.98
C HIS A 355 2.97 23.50 -0.58
N ARG A 356 3.69 22.37 -0.58
CA ARG A 356 5.12 22.42 -0.16
C ARG A 356 6.08 22.92 -1.25
N ALA A 357 5.63 23.03 -2.51
CA ALA A 357 6.46 23.51 -3.62
C ALA A 357 6.63 25.04 -3.69
N GLY A 358 5.87 25.83 -2.91
CA GLY A 358 5.82 27.29 -3.04
C GLY A 358 6.53 28.11 -1.95
N VAL A 359 6.83 27.54 -0.78
CA VAL A 359 7.36 28.33 0.36
C VAL A 359 8.44 27.55 1.12
N ARG A 360 9.62 27.40 0.50
CA ARG A 360 10.90 27.34 1.23
C ARG A 360 11.91 28.25 0.54
N ARG A 361 11.72 29.57 0.64
CA ARG A 361 12.89 30.45 0.74
C ARG A 361 13.44 30.22 2.14
N HIS A 362 14.52 29.46 2.24
CA HIS A 362 15.33 29.36 3.46
C HIS A 362 15.73 30.76 3.94
N PRO A 363 15.36 31.21 5.15
CA PRO A 363 16.12 32.19 5.89
C PRO A 363 17.10 31.43 6.77
N GLY A 364 18.41 31.57 6.51
CA GLY A 364 19.45 30.98 7.35
C GLY A 364 20.46 30.11 6.61
N ALA A 365 20.95 30.57 5.46
CA ALA A 365 22.32 30.26 5.06
C ALA A 365 23.19 31.42 5.56
N ASP A 366 23.33 31.54 6.88
CA ASP A 366 24.28 32.48 7.46
C ASP A 366 25.66 31.87 7.46
N GLN A 367 26.61 32.71 7.04
CA GLN A 367 27.98 32.38 6.75
C GLN A 367 28.73 32.01 8.04
N ARG A 368 29.20 30.78 8.14
CA ARG A 368 30.45 30.52 8.86
C ARG A 368 31.50 29.97 7.91
N ARG A 369 32.34 30.91 7.48
CA ARG A 369 33.67 30.68 6.92
C ARG A 369 34.47 29.83 7.91
N HIS A 370 34.95 28.67 7.47
CA HIS A 370 36.28 28.21 7.83
C HIS A 370 37.02 27.81 6.57
N ARG A 371 38.04 28.61 6.25
CA ARG A 371 39.10 28.30 5.30
C ARG A 371 39.94 27.15 5.87
N HIS A 372 40.17 26.11 5.07
CA HIS A 372 41.54 25.71 4.77
C HIS A 372 41.60 24.99 3.41
N ASP A 373 42.58 25.41 2.61
CA ASP A 373 42.98 24.90 1.31
C ASP A 373 43.20 23.39 1.28
N LEU A 374 42.86 22.76 0.14
CA LEU A 374 43.83 22.17 -0.81
C LEU A 374 43.10 21.52 -2.00
N GLY A 375 43.53 21.87 -3.23
CA GLY A 375 43.39 21.02 -4.42
C GLY A 375 42.31 21.39 -5.45
N ARG A 376 42.74 22.09 -6.51
CA ARG A 376 41.97 22.45 -7.72
C ARG A 376 41.88 21.24 -8.72
N PRO A 377 41.13 21.34 -9.85
CA PRO A 377 39.99 20.47 -10.17
C PRO A 377 40.25 19.52 -11.35
N ARG A 378 39.43 18.47 -11.51
CA ARG A 378 39.21 17.82 -12.82
C ARG A 378 37.74 17.54 -13.09
N HIS A 379 37.36 17.97 -14.29
CA HIS A 379 36.06 17.94 -14.96
C HIS A 379 35.20 16.69 -14.75
N LEU A 380 33.92 16.90 -14.41
CA LEU A 380 32.81 16.09 -14.94
C LEU A 380 31.55 16.97 -15.12
N PRO A 381 30.80 16.81 -16.22
CA PRO A 381 29.73 17.72 -16.58
C PRO A 381 28.47 17.49 -15.73
N ARG A 382 27.90 18.59 -15.22
CA ARG A 382 26.53 18.66 -14.72
C ARG A 382 25.56 18.29 -15.85
N ARG A 383 24.96 17.10 -15.79
CA ARG A 383 23.65 16.85 -16.40
C ARG A 383 22.60 16.93 -15.30
N LEU A 384 21.82 18.02 -15.29
CA LEU A 384 20.52 18.04 -14.64
C LEU A 384 19.65 16.98 -15.32
N HIS A 385 19.45 15.83 -14.69
CA HIS A 385 18.36 14.95 -15.06
C HIS A 385 17.05 15.55 -14.58
N ARG A 386 16.41 16.35 -15.45
CA ARG A 386 14.95 16.47 -15.46
C ARG A 386 14.43 15.05 -15.73
N HIS A 387 13.85 14.38 -14.74
CA HIS A 387 13.18 13.11 -14.96
C HIS A 387 11.77 13.37 -15.49
N PRO A 388 11.46 13.00 -16.75
CA PRO A 388 10.09 12.97 -17.21
C PRO A 388 9.40 11.73 -16.64
N VAL A 389 8.23 11.91 -16.02
CA VAL A 389 7.31 10.80 -15.77
C VAL A 389 6.71 10.43 -17.13
N ALA A 390 7.41 9.56 -17.85
CA ALA A 390 6.92 8.94 -19.06
C ALA A 390 7.15 7.44 -18.94
N TYR A 391 6.07 6.66 -18.82
CA TYR A 391 6.15 5.26 -19.20
C TYR A 391 4.90 4.82 -19.94
N ARG A 392 5.16 4.27 -21.13
CA ARG A 392 4.22 3.75 -22.12
C ARG A 392 4.18 2.23 -21.93
N GLY A 393 3.08 1.68 -21.43
CA GLY A 393 2.90 0.24 -21.28
C GLY A 393 1.56 -0.10 -20.63
N ARG A 394 0.71 -0.82 -21.38
CA ARG A 394 -0.71 -1.09 -21.12
C ARG A 394 -0.98 -1.74 -19.74
N GLY A 395 -2.06 -1.28 -19.10
CA GLY A 395 -2.74 -1.94 -17.99
C GLY A 395 -2.09 -1.66 -16.63
N ALA A 396 -2.52 -0.61 -15.96
CA ALA A 396 -2.18 -0.39 -14.55
C ALA A 396 -3.41 0.16 -13.84
N ASP A 397 -4.00 -0.66 -12.96
CA ASP A 397 -5.09 -0.26 -12.09
C ASP A 397 -4.58 0.78 -11.09
N LEU A 398 -4.85 2.04 -11.37
CA LEU A 398 -4.70 3.15 -10.42
C LEU A 398 -6.03 3.29 -9.71
N ALA A 399 -6.11 2.89 -8.44
CA ALA A 399 -7.30 3.11 -7.65
C ALA A 399 -7.21 4.48 -6.97
N LEU A 400 -8.05 5.41 -7.39
CA LEU A 400 -8.21 6.74 -6.80
C LEU A 400 -9.38 6.68 -5.82
N HIS A 401 -9.17 7.20 -4.62
CA HIS A 401 -10.27 7.48 -3.72
C HIS A 401 -10.78 8.88 -4.03
N LEU A 402 -12.00 8.97 -4.53
CA LEU A 402 -12.59 10.21 -5.01
C LEU A 402 -13.75 10.61 -4.09
N GLY A 403 -13.70 11.82 -3.55
CA GLY A 403 -14.89 12.45 -2.98
C GLY A 403 -15.81 12.89 -4.10
N ARG A 404 -17.04 12.36 -4.18
CA ARG A 404 -18.06 12.77 -5.15
C ARG A 404 -19.35 13.16 -4.42
N ARG A 405 -20.12 14.04 -5.05
CA ARG A 405 -21.51 14.35 -4.71
C ARG A 405 -22.40 13.11 -4.93
N ALA A 406 -23.18 12.74 -3.91
CA ALA A 406 -24.29 11.79 -4.08
C ALA A 406 -25.49 12.53 -4.70
N ASP A 407 -25.75 12.33 -6.01
CA ASP A 407 -26.96 12.84 -6.66
C ASP A 407 -28.11 11.85 -6.53
N HIS A 408 -29.24 12.31 -6.01
CA HIS A 408 -30.53 11.64 -6.26
C HIS A 408 -30.99 12.03 -7.66
N GLY A 409 -30.79 11.12 -8.62
CA GLY A 409 -31.41 11.22 -9.94
C GLY A 409 -30.48 11.67 -11.07
N SER A 410 -29.48 10.84 -11.41
CA SER A 410 -29.05 10.61 -12.80
C SER A 410 -27.98 9.52 -12.82
N GLY A 411 -28.42 8.31 -13.18
CA GLY A 411 -27.55 7.15 -13.33
C GLY A 411 -26.59 7.35 -14.49
N LEU A 412 -25.34 7.70 -14.20
CA LEU A 412 -24.22 7.34 -15.06
C LEU A 412 -24.01 5.83 -14.95
N ARG A 413 -24.64 5.09 -15.87
CA ARG A 413 -24.24 3.71 -16.15
C ARG A 413 -22.81 3.73 -16.68
N LEU A 414 -21.86 3.38 -15.82
CA LEU A 414 -20.56 2.89 -16.27
C LEU A 414 -20.76 1.40 -16.57
N ASP A 415 -20.68 1.06 -17.85
CA ASP A 415 -20.80 -0.32 -18.33
C ASP A 415 -19.77 -1.21 -17.63
N PRO A 416 -20.15 -2.41 -17.15
CA PRO A 416 -19.22 -3.40 -16.65
C PRO A 416 -18.58 -4.10 -17.86
N GLY A 417 -17.37 -3.69 -18.22
CA GLY A 417 -16.55 -4.32 -19.27
C GLY A 417 -15.12 -4.54 -18.81
#